data_AF-A0A6C0K2M9-F1
#
_entry.id   AF-A0A6C0K2M9-F1
#
_cell.length_a   1.000
_cell.length_b   1.000
_cell.length_c   1.000
_cell.angle_alpha   90.00
_cell.angle_beta   90.00
_cell.angle_gamma   90.00
#
_symmetry.space_group_name_H-M   'P 1'
#
loop_
_entity.id
_entity.type
_entity.pdbx_description
1 polymer ?
#
loop_
_entity_poly.entity_id
_entity_poly.type
_entity_poly.pdbx_seq_one_letter_code
_entity_poly.pdbx_strand_id
1 'polypeptide(L)'
;MTASLPFDEKKGCPSGYHKRASYTSKLGHRVHPRCVKAQTVYAESRKNYTHRILAKQQSRLKSMGKPLTSRRHCPDGQLLRKGYVRRFEKNVLNKGYTVKRKSGKHYRIYPERATVYVKPVCVKDRGLAGHGPGPGQSFGPLRKGELKKHGYVYDNQQSERHTALRKAVEEFGALGVFRKLDAVAKLSKRTAPEASKIFKADRNWIESNYKLRLP
;
A
#
# COMPACT_ATOMS: atom_id res chain seq x y z
N MET A 1 6.58 18.45 -25.25
CA MET A 1 6.22 17.01 -25.46
C MET A 1 7.47 16.18 -25.27
N THR A 2 7.58 15.35 -24.22
CA THR A 2 8.75 14.47 -24.05
C THR A 2 8.67 13.30 -25.02
N ALA A 3 9.58 13.27 -26.01
CA ALA A 3 9.61 12.26 -27.05
C ALA A 3 9.88 10.84 -26.50
N SER A 4 9.17 9.85 -27.04
CA SER A 4 9.46 8.43 -26.81
C SER A 4 10.69 8.01 -27.62
N LEU A 5 11.62 7.29 -26.99
CA LEU A 5 12.85 6.82 -27.63
C LEU A 5 12.62 5.43 -28.27
N PRO A 6 13.36 5.06 -29.32
CA PRO A 6 13.39 3.68 -29.82
C PRO A 6 13.80 2.71 -28.70
N PHE A 7 13.27 1.48 -28.70
CA PHE A 7 13.69 0.43 -27.77
C PHE A 7 14.84 -0.37 -28.39
N ASP A 8 15.94 -0.54 -27.64
CA ASP A 8 17.07 -1.39 -28.02
C ASP A 8 16.99 -2.71 -27.26
N GLU A 9 17.01 -3.86 -27.96
CA GLU A 9 16.92 -5.18 -27.32
C GLU A 9 18.15 -5.57 -26.52
N LYS A 10 19.35 -5.10 -26.91
CA LYS A 10 20.62 -5.41 -26.24
C LYS A 10 20.84 -4.50 -25.05
N LYS A 11 20.56 -3.20 -25.20
CA LYS A 11 20.82 -2.18 -24.17
C LYS A 11 19.61 -1.91 -23.27
N GLY A 12 18.40 -2.27 -23.69
CA GLY A 12 17.17 -1.96 -22.97
C GLY A 12 16.80 -0.48 -23.06
N CYS A 13 16.05 0.02 -22.07
CA CYS A 13 15.73 1.44 -21.97
C CYS A 13 16.74 2.19 -21.09
N PRO A 14 17.05 3.45 -21.42
CA PRO A 14 17.90 4.29 -20.58
C PRO A 14 17.23 4.55 -19.22
N SER A 15 18.03 4.99 -18.25
CA SER A 15 17.55 5.34 -16.91
C SER A 15 16.41 6.37 -16.97
N GLY A 16 15.36 6.17 -16.16
CA GLY A 16 14.17 7.01 -16.18
C GLY A 16 13.19 6.71 -17.33
N TYR A 17 13.41 5.65 -18.11
CA TYR A 17 12.48 5.16 -19.14
C TYR A 17 12.12 3.69 -18.91
N HIS A 18 10.94 3.28 -19.38
CA HIS A 18 10.54 1.87 -19.37
C HIS A 18 10.04 1.42 -20.75
N LYS A 19 10.18 0.12 -21.03
CA LYS A 19 9.70 -0.49 -22.27
C LYS A 19 8.18 -0.49 -22.30
N ARG A 20 7.60 0.21 -23.28
CA ARG A 20 6.19 0.03 -23.67
C ARG A 20 6.11 -1.14 -24.64
N ALA A 21 5.26 -2.13 -24.34
CA ALA A 21 5.01 -3.25 -25.24
C ALA A 21 4.45 -2.77 -26.58
N SER A 22 4.69 -3.53 -27.65
CA SER A 22 4.03 -3.28 -28.93
C SER A 22 2.53 -3.48 -28.82
N TYR A 23 1.75 -2.66 -29.52
CA TYR A 23 0.30 -2.80 -29.60
C TYR A 23 -0.19 -2.35 -30.96
N THR A 24 -1.39 -2.79 -31.34
CA THR A 24 -2.07 -2.31 -32.54
C THR A 24 -2.92 -1.11 -32.17
N SER A 25 -2.75 0.00 -32.88
CA SER A 25 -3.55 1.21 -32.66
C SER A 25 -5.01 0.98 -33.09
N LYS A 26 -5.92 1.86 -32.68
CA LYS A 26 -7.33 1.80 -33.12
C LYS A 26 -7.48 1.90 -34.65
N LEU A 27 -6.48 2.49 -35.32
CA LEU A 27 -6.42 2.65 -36.78
C LEU A 27 -5.74 1.45 -37.47
N GLY A 28 -5.45 0.36 -36.74
CA GLY A 28 -4.85 -0.86 -37.30
C GLY A 28 -3.33 -0.85 -37.42
N HIS A 29 -2.66 0.28 -37.23
CA HIS A 29 -1.20 0.35 -37.30
C HIS A 29 -0.52 -0.32 -36.11
N ARG A 30 0.43 -1.23 -36.36
CA ARG A 30 1.26 -1.84 -35.31
C ARG A 30 2.30 -0.83 -34.82
N VAL A 31 2.20 -0.46 -33.54
CA VAL A 31 3.19 0.39 -32.86
C VAL A 31 4.27 -0.49 -32.27
N HIS A 32 5.50 -0.30 -32.74
CA HIS A 32 6.70 -0.99 -32.22
C HIS A 32 6.97 -0.65 -30.73
N PRO A 33 7.67 -1.52 -30.00
CA PRO A 33 8.05 -1.22 -28.62
C PRO A 33 8.94 0.02 -28.59
N ARG A 34 8.70 0.90 -27.62
CA ARG A 34 9.46 2.15 -27.42
C ARG A 34 9.78 2.35 -25.96
N CYS A 35 10.83 3.10 -25.69
CA CYS A 35 11.13 3.59 -24.36
C CYS A 35 10.32 4.85 -24.10
N VAL A 36 9.45 4.80 -23.10
CA VAL A 36 8.64 5.93 -22.64
C VAL A 36 9.12 6.40 -21.28
N LYS A 37 9.13 7.71 -21.04
CA LYS A 37 9.59 8.29 -19.77
C LYS A 37 8.77 7.69 -18.63
N ALA A 38 9.44 7.21 -17.58
CA ALA A 38 8.78 6.67 -16.42
C ALA A 38 7.99 7.77 -15.72
N GLN A 39 6.69 7.55 -15.58
CA GLN A 39 5.79 8.45 -14.82
C GLN A 39 5.86 8.17 -13.31
N THR A 40 6.64 7.17 -12.90
CA THR A 40 6.79 6.78 -11.50
C THR A 40 8.25 6.52 -11.20
N VAL A 41 8.67 6.78 -9.96
CA VAL A 41 10.01 6.43 -9.46
C VAL A 41 10.25 4.93 -9.29
N TYR A 42 9.22 4.10 -9.48
CA TYR A 42 9.34 2.66 -9.29
C TYR A 42 9.77 1.96 -10.58
N ALA A 43 10.70 1.01 -10.44
CA ALA A 43 11.07 0.11 -11.53
C ALA A 43 9.94 -0.86 -11.91
N GLU A 44 9.12 -1.29 -10.95
CA GLU A 44 7.99 -2.20 -11.19
C GLU A 44 6.64 -1.46 -11.19
N SER A 45 5.73 -1.88 -12.08
CA SER A 45 4.36 -1.37 -12.12
C SER A 45 3.60 -1.71 -10.84
N ARG A 46 2.58 -0.90 -10.50
CA ARG A 46 1.69 -1.18 -9.35
C ARG A 46 1.02 -2.55 -9.44
N LYS A 47 0.63 -2.96 -10.66
CA LYS A 47 0.02 -4.27 -10.92
C LYS A 47 0.99 -5.40 -10.56
N ASN A 48 2.23 -5.32 -11.06
CA ASN A 48 3.26 -6.33 -10.80
C ASN A 48 3.65 -6.38 -9.32
N TYR A 49 3.79 -5.23 -8.66
CA TYR A 49 4.00 -5.16 -7.22
C TYR A 49 2.89 -5.90 -6.46
N THR A 50 1.63 -5.61 -6.81
CA THR A 50 0.46 -6.22 -6.16
C THR A 50 0.46 -7.74 -6.35
N HIS A 51 0.65 -8.23 -7.58
CA HIS A 51 0.75 -9.66 -7.85
C HIS A 51 1.87 -10.32 -7.05
N ARG A 52 3.07 -9.74 -7.05
CA ARG A 52 4.24 -10.25 -6.32
C ARG A 52 3.98 -10.34 -4.82
N ILE A 53 3.38 -9.30 -4.22
CA ILE A 53 3.06 -9.30 -2.79
C ILE A 53 1.99 -10.35 -2.45
N LEU A 54 0.93 -10.45 -3.25
CA LEU A 54 -0.14 -11.45 -3.02
C LEU A 54 0.38 -12.89 -3.22
N ALA A 55 1.18 -13.13 -4.27
CA ALA A 55 1.82 -14.42 -4.49
C ALA A 55 2.73 -14.81 -3.32
N LYS A 56 3.51 -13.86 -2.79
CA LYS A 56 4.34 -14.08 -1.61
C LYS A 56 3.52 -14.42 -0.36
N GLN A 57 2.36 -13.78 -0.17
CA GLN A 57 1.46 -14.11 0.95
C GLN A 57 0.88 -15.52 0.80
N GLN A 58 0.45 -15.89 -0.41
CA GLN A 58 -0.12 -17.20 -0.69
C GLN A 58 0.90 -18.33 -0.59
N SER A 59 2.12 -18.13 -1.12
CA SER A 59 3.22 -19.09 -1.03
C SER A 59 3.56 -19.46 0.42
N ARG A 60 3.56 -18.47 1.34
CA ARG A 60 3.80 -18.73 2.78
C ARG A 60 2.72 -19.57 3.43
N LEU A 61 1.46 -19.39 3.04
CA LEU A 61 0.37 -20.22 3.56
C LEU A 61 0.51 -21.65 3.05
N LYS A 62 0.81 -21.80 1.76
CA LYS A 62 1.06 -23.10 1.13
C LYS A 62 2.22 -23.83 1.81
N SER A 63 3.34 -23.14 2.09
CA SER A 63 4.51 -23.75 2.73
C SER A 63 4.25 -24.24 4.15
N MET A 64 3.23 -23.73 4.84
CA MET A 64 2.82 -24.21 6.18
C MET A 64 1.73 -25.29 6.12
N GLY A 65 1.25 -25.65 4.92
CA GLY A 65 0.11 -26.58 4.75
C GLY A 65 -1.18 -26.04 5.38
N LYS A 66 -1.37 -24.71 5.44
CA LYS A 66 -2.53 -24.09 6.12
C LYS A 66 -3.56 -23.52 5.14
N PRO A 67 -4.87 -23.64 5.44
CA PRO A 67 -5.91 -23.18 4.54
C PRO A 67 -6.04 -21.64 4.55
N LEU A 68 -6.39 -21.09 3.38
CA LEU A 68 -6.67 -19.66 3.19
C LEU A 68 -8.09 -19.29 3.67
N THR A 69 -9.06 -20.18 3.48
CA THR A 69 -10.47 -19.98 3.82
C THR A 69 -10.99 -21.12 4.69
N SER A 70 -12.14 -20.93 5.30
CA SER A 70 -12.91 -21.98 5.97
C SER A 70 -14.32 -21.99 5.39
N ARG A 71 -14.98 -23.15 5.34
CA ARG A 71 -16.39 -23.28 4.90
C ARG A 71 -17.42 -22.70 5.90
N ARG A 72 -17.02 -21.74 6.74
CA ARG A 72 -17.86 -21.16 7.78
C ARG A 72 -18.64 -19.98 7.24
N HIS A 73 -19.95 -19.95 7.52
CA HIS A 73 -20.78 -18.77 7.36
C HIS A 73 -20.55 -17.81 8.53
N CYS A 74 -20.50 -16.50 8.26
CA CYS A 74 -20.36 -15.48 9.30
C CYS A 74 -21.71 -14.82 9.56
N PRO A 75 -22.04 -14.52 10.82
CA PRO A 75 -23.27 -13.85 11.17
C PRO A 75 -23.28 -12.42 10.60
N ASP A 76 -24.48 -11.83 10.53
CA ASP A 76 -24.67 -10.48 10.01
C ASP A 76 -23.77 -9.46 10.71
N GLY A 77 -23.24 -8.52 9.91
CA GLY A 77 -22.26 -7.55 10.38
C GLY A 77 -20.85 -8.12 10.62
N GLN A 78 -20.58 -9.37 10.24
CA GLN A 78 -19.24 -9.96 10.25
C GLN A 78 -18.82 -10.45 8.86
N LEU A 79 -17.50 -10.44 8.62
CA LEU A 79 -16.89 -10.98 7.40
C LEU A 79 -15.90 -12.09 7.74
N LEU A 80 -15.83 -13.11 6.88
CA LEU A 80 -14.84 -14.16 7.00
C LEU A 80 -13.46 -13.62 6.60
N ARG A 81 -12.62 -13.31 7.58
CA ARG A 81 -11.23 -12.94 7.32
C ARG A 81 -10.46 -14.19 6.89
N LYS A 82 -9.80 -14.12 5.73
CA LYS A 82 -8.89 -15.16 5.25
C LYS A 82 -7.77 -15.43 6.27
N GLY A 83 -7.35 -16.69 6.34
CA GLY A 83 -6.15 -17.08 7.07
C GLY A 83 -4.91 -16.44 6.45
N TYR A 84 -3.92 -16.09 7.27
CA TYR A 84 -2.66 -15.51 6.78
C TYR A 84 -1.51 -15.86 7.71
N VAL A 85 -0.28 -15.78 7.20
CA VAL A 85 0.93 -15.94 8.01
C VAL A 85 1.39 -14.56 8.48
N ARG A 86 1.33 -14.34 9.79
CA ARG A 86 1.92 -13.15 10.43
C ARG A 86 3.42 -13.39 10.61
N ARG A 87 4.22 -12.38 10.27
CA ARG A 87 5.66 -12.36 10.55
C ARG A 87 5.97 -11.27 11.57
N PHE A 88 6.79 -11.60 12.55
CA PHE A 88 7.31 -10.66 13.53
C PHE A 88 8.69 -10.18 13.10
N GLU A 89 8.96 -8.91 13.32
CA GLU A 89 10.29 -8.33 13.15
C GLU A 89 11.17 -8.70 14.35
N LYS A 90 12.51 -8.75 14.19
CA LYS A 90 13.45 -9.09 15.28
C LYS A 90 13.22 -8.23 16.52
N ASN A 91 12.97 -6.94 16.33
CA ASN A 91 12.66 -6.02 17.43
C ASN A 91 11.39 -6.41 18.20
N VAL A 92 10.37 -6.95 17.52
CA VAL A 92 9.13 -7.38 18.18
C VAL A 92 9.33 -8.70 18.93
N LEU A 93 10.23 -9.57 18.44
CA LEU A 93 10.62 -10.78 19.17
C LEU A 93 11.36 -10.42 20.46
N ASN A 94 12.34 -9.53 20.37
CA ASN A 94 13.18 -9.18 21.52
C ASN A 94 12.45 -8.28 22.53
N LYS A 95 11.72 -7.27 22.04
CA LYS A 95 11.07 -6.27 22.90
C LYS A 95 9.62 -6.60 23.22
N GLY A 96 8.95 -7.47 22.45
CA GLY A 96 7.52 -7.69 22.60
C GLY A 96 6.65 -6.51 22.16
N TYR A 97 5.33 -6.67 22.24
CA TYR A 97 4.35 -5.63 21.91
C TYR A 97 3.21 -5.58 22.95
N THR A 98 2.62 -4.40 23.15
CA THR A 98 1.56 -4.20 24.15
C THR A 98 0.17 -4.43 23.54
N VAL A 99 -0.70 -5.11 24.27
CA VAL A 99 -2.11 -5.29 23.94
C VAL A 99 -2.97 -4.77 25.08
N LYS A 100 -3.94 -3.91 24.74
CA LYS A 100 -5.00 -3.46 25.66
C LYS A 100 -6.19 -4.40 25.52
N ARG A 101 -6.60 -5.05 26.62
CA ARG A 101 -7.83 -5.87 26.64
C ARG A 101 -9.06 -5.00 26.91
N LYS A 102 -10.25 -5.56 26.68
CA LYS A 102 -11.53 -4.90 26.99
C LYS A 102 -11.63 -4.44 28.46
N SER A 103 -10.99 -5.18 29.37
CA SER A 103 -10.90 -4.87 30.80
C SER A 103 -9.98 -3.68 31.13
N GLY A 104 -9.46 -2.95 30.15
CA GLY A 104 -8.53 -1.82 30.36
C GLY A 104 -7.08 -2.23 30.66
N LYS A 105 -6.84 -3.46 31.15
CA LYS A 105 -5.49 -3.94 31.48
C LYS A 105 -4.59 -4.07 30.24
N HIS A 106 -3.36 -3.61 30.40
CA HIS A 106 -2.30 -3.67 29.40
C HIS A 106 -1.41 -4.90 29.64
N TYR A 107 -1.12 -5.64 28.58
CA TYR A 107 -0.24 -6.81 28.62
C TYR A 107 0.86 -6.65 27.61
N ARG A 108 2.10 -6.99 27.99
CA ARG A 108 3.21 -7.09 27.06
C ARG A 108 3.38 -8.54 26.61
N ILE A 109 3.36 -8.76 25.31
CA ILE A 109 3.41 -10.09 24.69
C ILE A 109 4.71 -10.23 23.91
N TYR A 110 5.43 -11.31 24.16
CA TYR A 110 6.64 -11.70 23.43
C TYR A 110 6.31 -12.90 22.55
N PRO A 111 6.37 -12.77 21.21
CA PRO A 111 6.11 -13.92 20.34
C PRO A 111 7.24 -14.96 20.45
N GLU A 112 6.88 -16.22 20.66
CA GLU A 112 7.83 -17.34 20.71
C GLU A 112 8.46 -17.65 19.33
N ARG A 113 7.73 -17.37 18.25
CA ARG A 113 8.13 -17.71 16.88
C ARG A 113 8.09 -16.48 15.98
N ALA A 114 9.05 -16.42 15.06
CA ALA A 114 9.11 -15.36 14.05
C ALA A 114 7.92 -15.37 13.08
N THR A 115 7.25 -16.52 12.92
CA THR A 115 6.09 -16.70 12.05
C THR A 115 4.98 -17.41 12.79
N VAL A 116 3.75 -16.91 12.64
CA VAL A 116 2.55 -17.50 13.25
C VAL A 116 1.43 -17.53 12.22
N TYR A 117 0.79 -18.69 12.09
CA TYR A 117 -0.41 -18.82 11.29
C TYR A 117 -1.62 -18.25 12.04
N VAL A 118 -2.29 -17.28 11.41
CA VAL A 118 -3.53 -16.70 11.91
C VAL A 118 -4.68 -17.37 11.17
N LYS A 119 -5.43 -18.21 11.89
CA LYS A 119 -6.58 -18.94 11.33
C LYS A 119 -7.67 -18.00 10.76
N PRO A 120 -8.43 -18.46 9.74
CA PRO A 120 -9.61 -17.76 9.28
C PRO A 120 -10.65 -17.72 10.40
N VAL A 121 -11.27 -16.55 10.58
CA VAL A 121 -12.29 -16.33 11.62
C VAL A 121 -13.21 -15.20 11.16
N CYS A 122 -14.45 -15.23 11.63
CA CYS A 122 -15.36 -14.11 11.47
C CYS A 122 -14.84 -12.91 12.28
N VAL A 123 -14.75 -11.77 11.63
CA VAL A 123 -14.36 -10.49 12.23
C VAL A 123 -15.47 -9.49 12.01
N LYS A 124 -15.68 -8.58 12.96
CA LYS A 124 -16.61 -7.45 12.79
C LYS A 124 -16.30 -6.74 11.48
N ASP A 125 -17.31 -6.58 10.64
CA ASP A 125 -17.19 -5.74 9.45
C ASP A 125 -16.97 -4.29 9.90
N ARG A 126 -15.84 -3.73 9.48
CA ARG A 126 -15.49 -2.33 9.74
C ARG A 126 -15.73 -1.46 8.50
N GLY A 127 -16.21 -2.05 7.40
CA GLY A 127 -16.67 -1.35 6.21
C GLY A 127 -18.05 -0.74 6.41
N LEU A 128 -18.56 -0.06 5.37
CA LEU A 128 -20.01 0.19 5.31
C LEU A 128 -20.67 -1.08 4.79
N ALA A 129 -21.88 -1.38 5.27
CA ALA A 129 -22.68 -2.49 4.76
C ALA A 129 -22.79 -2.38 3.22
N GLY A 130 -22.47 -3.45 2.50
CA GLY A 130 -22.48 -3.46 1.02
C GLY A 130 -21.30 -2.72 0.34
N HIS A 131 -20.36 -2.13 1.08
CA HIS A 131 -19.22 -1.39 0.51
C HIS A 131 -17.85 -1.94 0.94
N GLY A 132 -17.68 -3.26 0.85
CA GLY A 132 -16.36 -3.81 0.59
C GLY A 132 -15.99 -3.46 -0.85
N PRO A 133 -14.74 -3.05 -1.17
CA PRO A 133 -14.36 -2.87 -2.55
C PRO A 133 -14.65 -4.18 -3.31
N GLY A 134 -15.45 -4.09 -4.38
CA GLY A 134 -15.64 -5.20 -5.29
C GLY A 134 -14.30 -5.71 -5.83
N PRO A 135 -14.26 -6.88 -6.48
CA PRO A 135 -13.05 -7.39 -7.11
C PRO A 135 -12.37 -6.29 -7.96
N GLY A 136 -11.14 -5.91 -7.60
CA GLY A 136 -10.38 -4.86 -8.30
C GLY A 136 -10.59 -3.40 -7.83
N GLN A 137 -11.53 -3.13 -6.93
CA GLN A 137 -11.82 -1.76 -6.45
C GLN A 137 -11.02 -1.34 -5.20
N SER A 138 -10.24 -2.26 -4.63
CA SER A 138 -9.43 -1.95 -3.44
C SER A 138 -8.12 -1.26 -3.82
N PHE A 139 -7.57 -0.42 -2.93
CA PHE A 139 -6.23 0.18 -3.12
C PHE A 139 -5.11 -0.86 -3.31
N GLY A 140 -5.35 -2.14 -3.05
CA GLY A 140 -4.31 -3.17 -3.04
C GLY A 140 -3.31 -2.94 -1.90
N PRO A 141 -2.26 -3.78 -1.81
CA PRO A 141 -1.22 -3.59 -0.80
C PRO A 141 -0.49 -2.26 -1.05
N LEU A 142 -0.36 -1.44 0.00
CA LEU A 142 0.49 -0.26 -0.04
C LEU A 142 1.98 -0.66 0.02
N ARG A 143 2.85 0.18 -0.56
CA ARG A 143 4.29 0.08 -0.38
C ARG A 143 4.65 0.58 1.03
N LYS A 144 5.31 -0.28 1.82
CA LYS A 144 5.61 0.01 3.23
C LYS A 144 6.75 1.03 3.33
N GLY A 145 6.60 2.03 4.20
CA GLY A 145 7.69 2.90 4.63
C GLY A 145 8.01 4.10 3.73
N GLU A 146 7.22 4.37 2.69
CA GLU A 146 7.57 5.38 1.69
C GLU A 146 7.57 6.80 2.20
N LEU A 147 6.60 7.21 3.02
CA LEU A 147 6.65 8.52 3.67
C LEU A 147 7.58 8.49 4.89
N LYS A 148 7.60 7.36 5.60
CA LYS A 148 8.39 7.18 6.82
C LYS A 148 9.90 7.35 6.58
N LYS A 149 10.42 6.89 5.43
CA LYS A 149 11.85 7.05 5.09
C LYS A 149 12.28 8.52 4.95
N HIS A 150 11.35 9.43 4.70
CA HIS A 150 11.60 10.88 4.67
C HIS A 150 11.38 11.55 6.02
N GLY A 151 11.11 10.78 7.08
CA GLY A 151 10.85 11.29 8.44
C GLY A 151 9.38 11.56 8.75
N TYR A 152 8.44 11.21 7.85
CA TYR A 152 7.03 11.48 8.10
C TYR A 152 6.44 10.51 9.13
N VAL A 153 5.96 11.07 10.24
CA VAL A 153 5.22 10.38 11.30
C VAL A 153 4.04 11.27 11.68
N TYR A 154 2.83 10.71 11.69
CA TYR A 154 1.61 11.51 11.90
C TYR A 154 1.49 12.05 13.34
N ASP A 155 2.11 11.39 14.31
CA ASP A 155 2.15 11.81 15.71
C ASP A 155 3.10 13.00 15.96
N ASN A 156 3.97 13.34 15.01
CA ASN A 156 4.91 14.45 15.15
C ASN A 156 4.23 15.82 14.97
N GLN A 157 4.90 16.89 15.41
CA GLN A 157 4.43 18.26 15.22
C GLN A 157 4.30 18.62 13.73
N GLN A 158 3.36 19.51 13.42
CA GLN A 158 3.02 19.88 12.04
C GLN A 158 4.23 20.36 11.21
N SER A 159 5.11 21.16 11.79
CA SER A 159 6.34 21.66 11.17
C SER A 159 7.26 20.53 10.70
N GLU A 160 7.47 19.52 11.55
CA GLU A 160 8.27 18.34 11.23
C GLU A 160 7.61 17.50 10.12
N ARG A 161 6.29 17.30 10.22
CA ARG A 161 5.53 16.58 9.18
C ARG A 161 5.67 17.25 7.83
N HIS A 162 5.45 18.56 7.74
CA HIS A 162 5.58 19.31 6.49
C HIS A 162 7.02 19.29 5.95
N THR A 163 8.02 19.31 6.82
CA THR A 163 9.43 19.18 6.42
C THR A 163 9.74 17.81 5.82
N ALA A 164 9.23 16.74 6.44
CA ALA A 164 9.32 15.39 5.87
C ALA A 164 8.57 15.26 4.54
N LEU A 165 7.41 15.92 4.42
CA LEU A 165 6.63 15.91 3.19
C LEU A 165 7.33 16.64 2.04
N ARG A 166 8.01 17.77 2.30
CA ARG A 166 8.83 18.45 1.28
C ARG A 166 9.90 17.52 0.70
N LYS A 167 10.62 16.79 1.56
CA LYS A 167 11.59 15.75 1.15
C LYS A 167 10.93 14.63 0.34
N ALA A 168 9.72 14.23 0.70
CA ALA A 168 8.97 13.22 -0.04
C ALA A 168 8.49 13.73 -1.42
N VAL A 169 8.20 15.03 -1.54
CA VAL A 169 7.78 15.67 -2.81
C VAL A 169 8.94 15.70 -3.80
N GLU A 170 10.17 15.92 -3.34
CA GLU A 170 11.37 15.87 -4.19
C GLU A 170 11.52 14.50 -4.88
N GLU A 171 11.21 13.41 -4.16
CA GLU A 171 11.28 12.07 -4.73
C GLU A 171 10.02 11.71 -5.53
N PHE A 172 8.84 11.79 -4.92
CA PHE A 172 7.61 11.22 -5.49
C PHE A 172 6.80 12.20 -6.33
N GLY A 173 7.15 13.49 -6.32
CA GLY A 173 6.31 14.58 -6.81
C GLY A 173 5.12 14.86 -5.90
N ALA A 174 4.60 16.09 -5.96
CA ALA A 174 3.50 16.55 -5.12
C ALA A 174 2.22 15.70 -5.27
N LEU A 175 1.85 15.35 -6.52
CA LEU A 175 0.72 14.46 -6.79
C LEU A 175 0.93 13.05 -6.22
N GLY A 176 2.16 12.54 -6.25
CA GLY A 176 2.51 11.23 -5.70
C GLY A 176 2.33 11.20 -4.18
N VAL A 177 2.83 12.23 -3.49
CA VAL A 177 2.65 12.39 -2.04
C VAL A 177 1.18 12.58 -1.67
N PHE A 178 0.45 13.44 -2.38
CA PHE A 178 -0.98 13.64 -2.20
C PHE A 178 -1.76 12.32 -2.25
N ARG A 179 -1.54 11.50 -3.31
CA ARG A 179 -2.23 10.21 -3.46
C ARG A 179 -1.88 9.20 -2.36
N LYS A 180 -0.65 9.25 -1.83
CA LYS A 180 -0.24 8.40 -0.70
C LYS A 180 -0.97 8.81 0.59
N LEU A 181 -0.99 10.10 0.90
CA LEU A 181 -1.69 10.63 2.07
C LEU A 181 -3.20 10.36 1.97
N ASP A 182 -3.79 10.58 0.80
CA ASP A 182 -5.22 10.31 0.55
C ASP A 182 -5.58 8.83 0.75
N ALA A 183 -4.75 7.91 0.23
CA ALA A 183 -4.95 6.48 0.40
C ALA A 183 -4.89 6.08 1.89
N VAL A 184 -3.90 6.57 2.64
CA VAL A 184 -3.76 6.25 4.08
C VAL A 184 -4.89 6.89 4.89
N ALA A 185 -5.31 8.12 4.57
CA ALA A 185 -6.47 8.77 5.18
C ALA A 185 -7.74 7.94 4.99
N LYS A 186 -8.05 7.53 3.75
CA LYS A 186 -9.24 6.72 3.45
C LYS A 186 -9.22 5.35 4.15
N LEU A 187 -8.07 4.70 4.21
CA LEU A 187 -7.91 3.39 4.88
C LEU A 187 -7.98 3.48 6.42
N SER A 188 -7.55 4.60 6.99
CA SER A 188 -7.52 4.82 8.44
C SER A 188 -8.81 5.43 8.99
N LYS A 189 -9.68 6.01 8.16
CA LYS A 189 -10.91 6.73 8.57
C LYS A 189 -11.72 6.07 9.69
N ARG A 190 -11.84 4.74 9.68
CA ARG A 190 -12.62 3.98 10.67
C ARG A 190 -11.78 3.26 11.72
N THR A 191 -10.51 2.99 11.42
CA THR A 191 -9.62 2.22 12.30
C THR A 191 -8.79 3.11 13.21
N ALA A 192 -8.47 4.32 12.77
CA ALA A 192 -7.74 5.35 13.49
C ALA A 192 -8.22 6.75 13.00
N PRO A 193 -9.40 7.21 13.45
CA PRO A 193 -10.02 8.45 12.95
C PRO A 193 -9.16 9.69 13.19
N GLU A 194 -8.47 9.78 14.33
CA GLU A 194 -7.58 10.92 14.62
C GLU A 194 -6.40 10.98 13.65
N ALA A 195 -5.73 9.85 13.40
CA ALA A 195 -4.69 9.76 12.39
C ALA A 195 -5.24 10.11 10.99
N SER A 196 -6.46 9.66 10.65
CA SER A 196 -7.11 9.98 9.39
C SER A 196 -7.33 11.48 9.19
N LYS A 197 -7.66 12.23 10.24
CA LYS A 197 -7.82 13.70 10.17
C LYS A 197 -6.47 14.35 9.86
N ILE A 198 -5.40 13.91 10.52
CA ILE A 198 -4.04 14.42 10.29
C ILE A 198 -3.59 14.15 8.85
N PHE A 199 -3.73 12.90 8.36
CA PHE A 199 -3.39 12.57 6.98
C PHE A 199 -4.18 13.41 5.97
N LYS A 200 -5.46 13.70 6.24
CA LYS A 200 -6.30 14.55 5.40
C LYS A 200 -5.85 16.01 5.43
N ALA A 201 -5.50 16.54 6.60
CA ALA A 201 -4.99 17.90 6.74
C ALA A 201 -3.66 18.07 5.98
N ASP A 202 -2.72 17.14 6.18
CA ASP A 202 -1.43 17.15 5.49
C ASP A 202 -1.60 16.97 3.96
N ARG A 203 -2.58 16.16 3.52
CA ARG A 203 -2.95 16.02 2.11
C ARG A 203 -3.43 17.35 1.52
N ASN A 204 -4.33 18.04 2.22
CA ASN A 204 -4.85 19.34 1.79
C ASN A 204 -3.74 20.39 1.76
N TRP A 205 -2.82 20.35 2.72
CA TRP A 205 -1.65 21.21 2.71
C TRP A 205 -0.81 21.01 1.43
N ILE A 206 -0.57 19.77 1.00
CA ILE A 206 0.11 19.50 -0.28
C ILE A 206 -0.68 20.07 -1.48
N GLU A 207 -1.99 19.89 -1.49
CA GLU A 207 -2.86 20.39 -2.56
C GLU A 207 -2.75 21.92 -2.71
N SER A 208 -2.85 22.65 -1.59
CA SER A 208 -2.76 24.11 -1.57
C SER A 208 -1.36 24.64 -1.88
N ASN A 209 -0.31 24.04 -1.31
CA ASN A 209 1.07 24.53 -1.47
C ASN A 209 1.65 24.28 -2.87
N TYR A 210 1.22 23.21 -3.53
CA TYR A 210 1.73 22.83 -4.85
C TYR A 210 0.72 23.08 -5.98
N LYS A 211 -0.40 23.77 -5.69
CA LYS A 211 -1.46 24.14 -6.65
C LYS A 211 -1.84 22.97 -7.57
N LEU A 212 -2.09 21.81 -6.98
CA LEU A 212 -2.39 20.60 -7.74
C LEU A 212 -3.73 20.76 -8.48
N ARG A 213 -3.72 20.64 -9.82
CA ARG A 213 -4.94 20.42 -10.59
C ARG A 213 -5.33 18.95 -10.48
N LEU A 214 -6.29 18.66 -9.61
CA LEU A 214 -6.86 17.32 -9.51
C LEU A 214 -7.77 17.08 -10.72
N PRO A 215 -7.59 15.97 -11.47
CA PRO A 215 -8.51 15.56 -12.54
C PRO A 215 -9.82 14.99 -11.99
#